data_AF-A0A925Q2C7-F1
#
_entry.id   AF-A0A925Q2C7-F1
#
_cell.length_a   1.000
_cell.length_b   1.000
_cell.length_c   1.000
_cell.angle_alpha   90.00
_cell.angle_beta   90.00
_cell.angle_gamma   90.00
#
_symmetry.space_group_name_H-M   'P 1'
#
loop_
_entity.id
_entity.type
_entity.pdbx_description
1 polymer ?
#
loop_
_entity_poly.entity_id
_entity_poly.type
_entity_poly.pdbx_seq_one_letter_code
_entity_poly.pdbx_strand_id
1 'polypeptide(L)'
;MKRRTTFVLAGLLAIGSAFAQVPVEPTPTPEKIIYDKALADGWQNWSWAKTTLSAELNGSARRPIKVEAGPWSALYLHHEPFATQGWTRLTFLVQGSAFGGEVRAFALVDGKVASDGYPIKLGNAGWTQVEIPLVTLGVENQLIDGIWLQNASGAELPKFFVTEIKLK
;
A
#
# COMPACT_ATOMS: atom_id res chain seq x y z
N MET A 1 -59.81 5.02 -57.72
CA MET A 1 -58.38 5.39 -57.76
C MET A 1 -57.57 4.37 -56.95
N LYS A 2 -56.69 3.64 -57.64
CA LYS A 2 -55.44 2.96 -57.22
C LYS A 2 -55.27 2.45 -55.75
N ARG A 3 -55.13 1.10 -55.65
CA ARG A 3 -54.03 0.29 -55.03
C ARG A 3 -53.74 0.48 -53.51
N ARG A 4 -53.54 -0.54 -52.65
CA ARG A 4 -52.91 -1.88 -52.75
C ARG A 4 -53.23 -2.72 -51.49
N THR A 5 -53.38 -4.03 -51.68
CA THR A 5 -53.27 -5.14 -50.70
C THR A 5 -51.86 -5.25 -50.11
N THR A 6 -51.69 -5.65 -48.83
CA THR A 6 -50.62 -6.56 -48.29
C THR A 6 -50.91 -6.99 -46.84
N PHE A 7 -50.39 -8.18 -46.51
CA PHE A 7 -50.64 -9.17 -45.46
C PHE A 7 -50.03 -8.94 -44.05
N VAL A 8 -50.70 -9.53 -43.04
CA VAL A 8 -50.26 -10.41 -41.92
C VAL A 8 -49.02 -10.02 -41.08
N LEU A 9 -49.17 -9.99 -39.74
CA LEU A 9 -48.37 -10.82 -38.83
C LEU A 9 -48.97 -10.92 -37.42
N ALA A 10 -49.06 -12.16 -36.92
CA ALA A 10 -49.37 -12.50 -35.55
C ALA A 10 -48.25 -12.07 -34.60
N GLY A 11 -48.59 -11.45 -33.47
CA GLY A 11 -47.65 -11.17 -32.38
C GLY A 11 -47.87 -12.13 -31.23
N LEU A 12 -47.02 -13.15 -31.11
CA LEU A 12 -46.82 -13.86 -29.84
C LEU A 12 -46.07 -12.91 -28.89
N LEU A 13 -46.69 -12.56 -27.75
CA LEU A 13 -45.97 -11.94 -26.64
C LEU A 13 -45.07 -13.02 -26.00
N ALA A 14 -43.76 -12.94 -26.24
CA ALA A 14 -42.76 -13.63 -25.43
C ALA A 14 -42.52 -12.77 -24.17
N ILE A 15 -42.95 -13.26 -23.02
CA ILE A 15 -42.61 -12.68 -21.71
C ILE A 15 -41.18 -13.13 -21.41
N GLY A 16 -40.20 -12.28 -21.75
CA GLY A 16 -38.83 -12.46 -21.33
C GLY A 16 -38.68 -12.07 -19.85
N SER A 17 -38.44 -13.06 -18.98
CA SER A 17 -38.06 -12.80 -17.59
C SER A 17 -36.66 -12.18 -17.57
N ALA A 18 -36.59 -10.87 -17.28
CA ALA A 18 -35.33 -10.22 -16.95
C ALA A 18 -34.91 -10.66 -15.54
N PHE A 19 -33.97 -11.59 -15.44
CA PHE A 19 -33.24 -11.78 -14.20
C PHE A 19 -32.37 -10.53 -13.99
N ALA A 20 -32.74 -9.70 -13.02
CA ALA A 20 -31.85 -8.66 -12.52
C ALA A 20 -30.60 -9.35 -11.95
N GLN A 21 -29.45 -9.20 -12.61
CA GLN A 21 -28.18 -9.61 -12.03
C GLN A 21 -27.94 -8.71 -10.82
N VAL A 22 -27.95 -9.29 -9.62
CA VAL A 22 -27.46 -8.60 -8.42
C VAL A 22 -25.99 -8.25 -8.71
N PRO A 23 -25.57 -6.97 -8.63
CA PRO A 23 -24.17 -6.62 -8.73
C PRO A 23 -23.40 -7.38 -7.65
N VAL A 24 -22.49 -8.27 -8.06
CA VAL A 24 -21.55 -8.87 -7.13
C VAL A 24 -20.56 -7.76 -6.79
N GLU A 25 -20.74 -7.10 -5.65
CA GLU A 25 -19.70 -6.23 -5.11
C GLU A 25 -18.45 -7.10 -4.89
N PRO A 26 -17.27 -6.70 -5.38
CA PRO A 26 -16.06 -7.46 -5.12
C PRO A 26 -15.86 -7.53 -3.60
N THR A 27 -15.74 -8.75 -3.06
CA THR A 27 -15.35 -8.93 -1.66
C THR A 27 -14.03 -8.17 -1.45
N PRO A 28 -13.96 -7.21 -0.51
CA PRO A 28 -12.72 -6.51 -0.27
C PRO A 28 -11.65 -7.52 0.16
N THR A 29 -10.49 -7.51 -0.52
CA THR A 29 -9.33 -8.28 -0.07
C THR A 29 -9.02 -7.90 1.37
N PRO A 30 -8.90 -8.87 2.30
CA PRO A 30 -8.59 -8.56 3.69
C PRO A 30 -7.22 -7.88 3.79
N GLU A 31 -7.13 -6.72 4.43
CA GLU A 31 -5.85 -5.98 4.56
C GLU A 31 -4.88 -6.73 5.51
N LYS A 32 -3.59 -6.80 5.18
CA LYS A 32 -2.56 -7.22 6.15
C LYS A 32 -1.99 -5.99 6.85
N ILE A 33 -2.35 -5.79 8.11
CA ILE A 33 -1.77 -4.71 8.91
C ILE A 33 -0.31 -5.04 9.26
N ILE A 34 0.55 -4.06 9.03
CA ILE A 34 1.97 -4.10 9.40
C ILE A 34 2.19 -3.19 10.61
N TYR A 35 1.63 -1.98 10.55
CA TYR A 35 1.70 -1.01 11.63
C TYR A 35 0.46 -0.13 11.65
N ASP A 36 -0.24 -0.11 12.78
CA ASP A 36 -1.27 0.89 13.10
C ASP A 36 -1.18 1.22 14.59
N LYS A 37 -0.59 2.38 14.90
CA LYS A 37 -0.23 2.86 16.24
C LYS A 37 0.73 1.97 17.04
N ALA A 38 0.88 0.70 16.68
CA ALA A 38 1.85 -0.28 17.15
C ALA A 38 2.16 -1.26 16.00
N LEU A 39 3.24 -2.04 16.14
CA LEU A 39 3.50 -3.15 15.23
C LEU A 39 2.40 -4.21 15.40
N ALA A 40 1.88 -4.72 14.28
CA ALA A 40 0.95 -5.84 14.31
C ALA A 40 1.69 -7.14 14.72
N ASP A 41 0.95 -8.14 15.17
CA ASP A 41 1.51 -9.42 15.61
C ASP A 41 2.46 -10.03 14.57
N GLY A 42 3.59 -10.55 15.05
CA GLY A 42 4.65 -11.12 14.24
C GLY A 42 5.62 -10.12 13.62
N TRP A 43 5.28 -8.81 13.56
CA TRP A 43 6.18 -7.78 13.06
C TRP A 43 7.16 -7.31 14.13
N GLN A 44 8.41 -7.10 13.71
CA GLN A 44 9.52 -6.71 14.56
C GLN A 44 10.26 -5.52 13.95
N ASN A 45 10.85 -4.69 14.81
CA ASN A 45 11.69 -3.57 14.39
C ASN A 45 13.15 -4.01 14.30
N TRP A 46 13.67 -4.16 13.08
CA TRP A 46 15.06 -4.54 12.77
C TRP A 46 15.85 -3.38 12.16
N SER A 47 15.40 -2.15 12.44
CA SER A 47 15.96 -0.93 11.86
C SER A 47 17.43 -0.73 12.24
N TRP A 48 18.19 -0.19 11.29
CA TRP A 48 19.50 0.41 11.56
C TRP A 48 19.48 1.95 11.44
N ALA A 49 18.30 2.54 11.21
CA ALA A 49 18.01 3.93 11.55
C ALA A 49 17.54 4.03 13.01
N LYS A 50 17.67 5.22 13.59
CA LYS A 50 17.10 5.51 14.91
C LYS A 50 15.58 5.66 14.77
N THR A 51 14.83 4.85 15.51
CA THR A 51 13.36 4.80 15.43
C THR A 51 12.72 5.04 16.78
N THR A 52 11.55 5.68 16.77
CA THR A 52 10.65 5.77 17.93
C THR A 52 9.29 5.27 17.47
N LEU A 53 8.94 4.04 17.87
CA LEU A 53 7.62 3.47 17.62
C LEU A 53 6.57 4.24 18.45
N SER A 54 5.36 4.30 17.93
CA SER A 54 4.20 4.89 18.61
C SER A 54 4.43 6.33 19.09
N ALA A 55 5.16 7.13 18.30
CA ALA A 55 5.50 8.49 18.65
C ALA A 55 4.25 9.35 18.85
N GLU A 56 4.24 10.15 19.92
CA GLU A 56 3.16 11.10 20.17
C GLU A 56 3.28 12.31 19.27
N LEU A 57 2.14 12.75 18.74
CA LEU A 57 2.02 13.98 17.97
C LEU A 57 1.00 14.89 18.64
N ASN A 58 1.42 16.12 18.94
CA ASN A 58 0.55 17.10 19.60
C ASN A 58 -0.74 17.31 18.80
N GLY A 59 -1.88 17.12 19.46
CA GLY A 59 -3.20 17.32 18.84
C GLY A 59 -3.59 16.27 17.80
N SER A 60 -2.90 15.12 17.72
CA SER A 60 -3.25 14.03 16.80
C SER A 60 -3.50 12.71 17.54
N ALA A 61 -4.52 11.97 17.08
CA ALA A 61 -4.79 10.61 17.51
C ALA A 61 -3.87 9.57 16.85
N ARG A 62 -3.09 9.97 15.83
CA ARG A 62 -2.10 9.10 15.18
C ARG A 62 -0.94 8.82 16.16
N ARG A 63 -0.30 7.66 15.98
CA ARG A 63 0.91 7.24 16.71
C ARG A 63 1.91 6.67 15.70
N PRO A 64 2.54 7.51 14.85
CA PRO A 64 3.44 7.03 13.82
C PRO A 64 4.75 6.46 14.37
N ILE A 65 5.49 5.80 13.51
CA ILE A 65 6.93 5.59 13.70
C ILE A 65 7.63 6.88 13.31
N LYS A 66 8.38 7.48 14.25
CA LYS A 66 9.35 8.53 13.93
C LYS A 66 10.67 7.87 13.54
N VAL A 67 11.25 8.29 12.42
CA VAL A 67 12.51 7.78 11.90
C VAL A 67 13.49 8.95 11.75
N GLU A 68 14.64 8.87 12.40
CA GLU A 68 15.80 9.76 12.23
C GLU A 68 16.84 8.94 11.46
N ALA A 69 17.04 9.25 10.18
CA ALA A 69 17.81 8.39 9.28
C ALA A 69 19.11 9.07 8.84
N GLY A 70 20.24 8.62 9.38
CA GLY A 70 21.56 8.93 8.84
C GLY A 70 21.76 8.39 7.41
N PRO A 71 22.94 8.64 6.82
CA PRO A 71 23.28 8.20 5.46
C PRO A 71 22.95 6.72 5.24
N TRP A 72 22.11 6.43 4.22
CA TRP A 72 21.71 5.06 3.83
C TRP A 72 21.07 4.19 4.93
N SER A 73 20.70 4.80 6.06
CA SER A 73 20.01 4.09 7.14
C SER A 73 18.54 3.84 6.83
N ALA A 74 17.95 2.79 7.41
CA ALA A 74 16.55 2.45 7.14
C ALA A 74 15.75 2.13 8.40
N LEU A 75 14.47 2.48 8.32
CA LEU A 75 13.43 1.75 9.05
C LEU A 75 13.28 0.37 8.39
N TYR A 76 13.43 -0.69 9.17
CA TYR A 76 13.19 -2.06 8.74
C TYR A 76 12.17 -2.72 9.66
N LEU A 77 11.03 -3.09 9.09
CA LEU A 77 10.03 -3.95 9.71
C LEU A 77 10.17 -5.38 9.17
N HIS A 78 10.50 -6.32 10.04
CA HIS A 78 10.70 -7.74 9.74
C HIS A 78 9.50 -8.57 10.20
N HIS A 79 9.21 -9.67 9.52
CA HIS A 79 8.25 -10.70 9.90
C HIS A 79 8.75 -12.06 9.40
N GLU A 80 8.33 -13.16 10.02
CA GLU A 80 8.57 -14.50 9.44
C GLU A 80 8.01 -14.60 8.00
N PRO A 81 8.62 -15.38 7.09
CA PRO A 81 8.18 -15.40 5.70
C PRO A 81 6.68 -15.68 5.53
N PHE A 82 5.99 -14.87 4.73
CA PHE A 82 4.58 -15.04 4.41
C PHE A 82 4.27 -14.72 2.95
N ALA A 83 3.25 -15.37 2.38
CA ALA A 83 2.87 -15.19 0.98
C ALA A 83 2.13 -13.87 0.76
N THR A 84 2.51 -13.11 -0.26
CA THR A 84 1.82 -11.87 -0.66
C THR A 84 0.58 -12.10 -1.52
N GLN A 85 0.29 -13.35 -1.88
CA GLN A 85 -0.82 -13.72 -2.74
C GLN A 85 -2.15 -13.20 -2.20
N GLY A 86 -2.91 -12.52 -3.06
CA GLY A 86 -4.16 -11.85 -2.72
C GLY A 86 -4.03 -10.34 -2.55
N TRP A 87 -2.84 -9.84 -2.20
CA TRP A 87 -2.54 -8.40 -2.16
C TRP A 87 -1.83 -7.94 -3.43
N THR A 88 -2.03 -6.68 -3.77
CA THR A 88 -1.51 -6.02 -4.97
C THR A 88 -0.67 -4.80 -4.65
N ARG A 89 -0.80 -4.22 -3.44
CA ARG A 89 -0.13 -2.96 -3.06
C ARG A 89 0.38 -2.98 -1.62
N LEU A 90 1.51 -2.31 -1.42
CA LEU A 90 1.91 -1.78 -0.12
C LEU A 90 1.38 -0.35 0.00
N THR A 91 0.73 -0.03 1.12
CA THR A 91 0.20 1.30 1.39
C THR A 91 0.63 1.80 2.77
N PHE A 92 0.86 3.10 2.89
CA PHE A 92 1.16 3.78 4.16
C PHE A 92 0.98 5.29 4.02
N LEU A 93 0.91 5.99 5.17
CA LEU A 93 1.04 7.44 5.21
C LEU A 93 2.46 7.82 5.63
N VAL A 94 3.00 8.85 4.97
CA VAL A 94 4.32 9.39 5.28
C VAL A 94 4.28 10.91 5.40
N GLN A 95 5.09 11.47 6.32
CA GLN A 95 5.29 12.91 6.48
C GLN A 95 6.76 13.20 6.76
N GLY A 96 7.43 13.95 5.89
CA GLY A 96 8.78 14.45 6.15
C GLY A 96 8.78 15.69 7.03
N SER A 97 9.94 16.04 7.60
CA SER A 97 10.13 17.29 8.35
C SER A 97 10.82 18.41 7.58
N ALA A 98 11.37 18.13 6.39
CA ALA A 98 12.11 19.09 5.58
C ALA A 98 11.82 18.89 4.10
N PHE A 99 11.95 19.96 3.31
CA PHE A 99 11.85 19.87 1.85
C PHE A 99 13.01 19.07 1.28
N GLY A 100 12.73 18.28 0.23
CA GLY A 100 13.76 17.57 -0.51
C GLY A 100 14.27 16.28 0.14
N GLY A 101 13.65 15.84 1.24
CA GLY A 101 13.91 14.49 1.76
C GLY A 101 13.44 13.42 0.78
N GLU A 102 14.23 12.38 0.58
CA GLU A 102 13.88 11.24 -0.26
C GLU A 102 14.16 9.94 0.49
N VAL A 103 13.21 9.02 0.43
CA VAL A 103 13.38 7.64 0.89
C VAL A 103 13.08 6.67 -0.24
N ARG A 104 13.62 5.45 -0.14
CA ARG A 104 13.25 4.33 -1.01
C ARG A 104 12.54 3.25 -0.20
N ALA A 105 11.43 2.76 -0.74
CA ALA A 105 10.73 1.60 -0.19
C ALA A 105 11.22 0.31 -0.83
N PHE A 106 11.49 -0.71 -0.02
CA PHE A 106 11.86 -2.04 -0.48
C PHE A 106 10.98 -3.10 0.18
N ALA A 107 10.81 -4.23 -0.51
CA ALA A 107 10.36 -5.46 0.09
C ALA A 107 11.48 -6.50 0.04
N LEU A 108 11.45 -7.44 0.99
CA LEU A 108 12.51 -8.40 1.18
C LEU A 108 12.05 -9.84 0.97
N VAL A 109 12.94 -10.63 0.39
CA VAL A 109 12.80 -12.08 0.22
C VAL A 109 14.10 -12.72 0.71
N ASP A 110 14.01 -13.59 1.71
CA ASP A 110 15.15 -14.24 2.35
C ASP A 110 16.21 -13.22 2.85
N GLY A 111 15.73 -12.16 3.52
CA GLY A 111 16.57 -11.10 4.06
C GLY A 111 17.25 -10.18 3.03
N LYS A 112 16.88 -10.28 1.75
CA LYS A 112 17.47 -9.50 0.65
C LYS A 112 16.44 -8.64 -0.06
N VAL A 113 16.84 -7.45 -0.51
CA VAL A 113 15.97 -6.58 -1.32
C VAL A 113 15.61 -7.25 -2.64
N ALA A 114 14.32 -7.21 -2.99
CA ALA A 114 13.80 -7.86 -4.19
C ALA A 114 13.92 -6.98 -5.47
N SER A 115 14.16 -5.67 -5.32
CA SER A 115 14.29 -4.73 -6.44
C SER A 115 15.17 -3.53 -6.07
N ASP A 116 15.34 -2.59 -7.01
CA ASP A 116 16.03 -1.30 -6.80
C ASP A 116 15.30 -0.33 -5.85
N GLY A 117 14.13 -0.74 -5.37
CA GLY A 117 13.28 0.04 -4.47
C GLY A 117 12.49 1.14 -5.18
N TYR A 118 11.37 1.51 -4.57
CA TYR A 118 10.49 2.55 -5.08
C TYR A 118 10.83 3.92 -4.47
N PRO A 119 11.20 4.94 -5.26
CA PRO A 119 11.56 6.25 -4.74
C PRO A 119 10.34 7.04 -4.26
N ILE A 120 10.47 7.68 -3.11
CA ILE A 120 9.41 8.46 -2.46
C ILE A 120 10.00 9.80 -2.05
N LYS A 121 9.49 10.87 -2.67
CA LYS A 121 9.76 12.24 -2.24
C LYS A 121 8.92 12.56 -1.01
N LEU A 122 9.56 13.04 0.04
CA LEU A 122 8.89 13.44 1.25
C LEU A 122 8.39 14.88 1.14
N GLY A 123 7.09 15.05 1.35
CA GLY A 123 6.53 16.37 1.65
C GLY A 123 6.98 16.83 3.04
N ASN A 124 7.05 18.15 3.25
CA ASN A 124 7.42 18.74 4.54
C ASN A 124 6.21 19.21 5.36
N ALA A 125 5.00 19.03 4.83
CA ALA A 125 3.75 19.43 5.45
C ALA A 125 2.65 18.41 5.15
N GLY A 126 1.89 18.04 6.18
CA GLY A 126 0.80 17.10 6.08
C GLY A 126 1.24 15.65 5.83
N TRP A 127 0.26 14.75 5.82
CA TRP A 127 0.43 13.34 5.53
C TRP A 127 0.19 13.08 4.05
N THR A 128 1.10 12.34 3.42
CA THR A 128 0.94 11.85 2.05
C THR A 128 0.64 10.36 2.07
N GLN A 129 -0.43 9.94 1.41
CA GLN A 129 -0.70 8.52 1.15
C GLN A 129 0.19 8.03 0.02
N VAL A 130 0.91 6.95 0.28
CA VAL A 130 1.74 6.25 -0.71
C VAL A 130 1.11 4.89 -0.98
N GLU A 131 1.00 4.55 -2.26
CA GLU A 131 0.55 3.24 -2.72
C GLU A 131 1.55 2.71 -3.76
N ILE A 132 2.15 1.56 -3.46
CA ILE A 132 3.20 0.97 -4.29
C ILE A 132 2.72 -0.40 -4.76
N PRO A 133 2.55 -0.63 -6.07
CA PRO A 133 2.25 -1.97 -6.59
C PRO A 133 3.33 -2.97 -6.17
N LEU A 134 2.94 -4.15 -5.69
CA LEU A 134 3.88 -5.19 -5.27
C LEU A 134 4.73 -5.70 -6.43
N VAL A 135 4.21 -5.66 -7.66
CA VAL A 135 4.99 -5.95 -8.87
C VAL A 135 6.16 -4.97 -9.05
N THR A 136 6.00 -3.70 -8.67
CA THR A 136 7.10 -2.70 -8.71
C THR A 136 8.16 -2.96 -7.66
N LEU A 137 7.77 -3.59 -6.55
CA LEU A 137 8.69 -4.05 -5.50
C LEU A 137 9.28 -5.43 -5.80
N GLY A 138 8.90 -6.09 -6.90
CA GLY A 138 9.38 -7.42 -7.27
C GLY A 138 8.81 -8.56 -6.41
N VAL A 139 7.73 -8.32 -5.66
CA VAL A 139 7.21 -9.25 -4.64
C VAL A 139 5.73 -9.60 -4.83
N GLU A 140 5.20 -9.47 -6.04
CA GLU A 140 3.87 -10.01 -6.37
C GLU A 140 3.91 -11.54 -6.34
N ASN A 141 3.00 -12.16 -5.57
CA ASN A 141 2.91 -13.62 -5.38
C ASN A 141 4.20 -14.29 -4.89
N GLN A 142 4.94 -13.62 -3.99
CA GLN A 142 6.18 -14.11 -3.38
C GLN A 142 6.01 -14.34 -1.87
N LEU A 143 6.95 -15.08 -1.27
CA LEU A 143 7.15 -15.08 0.18
C LEU A 143 8.04 -13.90 0.55
N ILE A 144 7.54 -12.96 1.36
CA ILE A 144 8.33 -11.84 1.88
C ILE A 144 8.54 -11.95 3.39
N ASP A 145 9.65 -11.39 3.87
CA ASP A 145 10.00 -11.34 5.30
C ASP A 145 10.26 -9.92 5.82
N GLY A 146 10.10 -8.90 4.96
CA GLY A 146 10.44 -7.55 5.37
C GLY A 146 9.99 -6.44 4.44
N ILE A 147 9.85 -5.25 5.03
CA ILE A 147 9.63 -3.98 4.34
C ILE A 147 10.62 -2.94 4.90
N TRP A 148 11.29 -2.20 4.01
CA TRP A 148 12.21 -1.12 4.36
C TRP A 148 11.72 0.24 3.88
N LEU A 149 12.00 1.29 4.66
CA LEU A 149 12.04 2.67 4.19
C LEU A 149 13.44 3.24 4.49
N GLN A 150 14.25 3.38 3.46
CA GLN A 150 15.66 3.75 3.54
C GLN A 150 15.88 5.19 3.09
N ASN A 151 16.73 5.94 3.79
CA ASN A 151 17.26 7.22 3.31
C ASN A 151 17.97 7.02 1.96
N ALA A 152 17.55 7.76 0.93
CA ALA A 152 18.04 7.59 -0.44
C ALA A 152 19.35 8.35 -0.73
N SER A 153 20.04 8.86 0.30
CA SER A 153 21.24 9.69 0.12
C SER A 153 22.35 9.38 1.14
N GLY A 154 23.55 9.88 0.82
CA GLY A 154 24.70 9.92 1.73
C GLY A 154 24.65 11.05 2.77
N ALA A 155 23.58 11.86 2.77
CA ALA A 155 23.37 12.92 3.74
C ALA A 155 22.42 12.46 4.86
N GLU A 156 22.37 13.20 5.96
CA GLU A 156 21.41 12.95 7.02
C GLU A 156 20.00 13.41 6.60
N LEU A 157 19.01 12.55 6.85
CA LEU A 157 17.59 12.87 6.74
C LEU A 157 17.04 13.11 8.15
N PRO A 158 16.83 14.39 8.56
CA PRO A 158 16.66 14.75 9.97
C PRO A 158 15.55 13.99 10.67
N LYS A 159 14.35 13.91 10.05
CA LYS A 159 13.31 12.96 10.42
C LYS A 159 12.22 12.84 9.37
N PHE A 160 11.55 11.70 9.39
CA PHE A 160 10.23 11.53 8.80
C PHE A 160 9.36 10.67 9.72
N PHE A 161 8.06 10.69 9.46
CA PHE A 161 7.08 9.88 10.16
C PHE A 161 6.38 8.97 9.17
N VAL A 162 6.09 7.73 9.58
CA VAL A 162 5.31 6.78 8.80
C VAL A 162 4.27 6.08 9.70
N THR A 163 3.08 5.82 9.18
CA THR A 163 2.00 5.12 9.90
C THR A 163 1.05 4.42 8.93
N GLU A 164 0.13 3.61 9.48
CA GLU A 164 -0.92 2.93 8.72
C GLU A 164 -0.36 2.06 7.59
N ILE A 165 0.72 1.35 7.90
CA ILE A 165 1.44 0.49 6.95
C ILE A 165 0.66 -0.82 6.80
N LYS A 166 0.32 -1.19 5.56
CA LYS A 166 -0.45 -2.40 5.26
C LYS A 166 -0.33 -2.86 3.82
N LEU A 167 -0.60 -4.15 3.60
CA LEU A 167 -0.82 -4.73 2.28
C LEU A 167 -2.32 -4.72 1.94
N LYS A 168 -2.64 -4.43 0.67
CA LYS A 168 -3.99 -4.40 0.12
C LYS A 168 -4.05 -5.09 -1.24
#